data_AF-A0A8T5UKB0-F1
#
_entry.id   AF-A0A8T5UKB0-F1
#
_cell.length_a   1.000
_cell.length_b   1.000
_cell.length_c   1.000
_cell.angle_alpha   90.00
_cell.angle_beta   90.00
_cell.angle_gamma   90.00
#
_symmetry.space_group_name_H-M   'P 1'
#
loop_
_entity.id
_entity.type
_entity.pdbx_description
1 polymer ?
#
loop_
_entity_poly.entity_id
_entity_poly.type
_entity_poly.pdbx_seq_one_letter_code
_entity_poly.pdbx_strand_id
1 'polypeptide(L)'
;MENQLLNQFNNIITTQWPSTQIEESYDVLTPRELFELAYHTCNSVAMRSILIKLSPSENKGASQAVLYSNTKKFIYIEALENTLRITKYFPEGSTGDKLNTEIHPKLKTRKIKFASEDSAMKTDLLKTILVERKLDECSNFVVLKDINRKVYFAIGDARESAAVVPLFMEAEGASLVQLALNKWMSAVQTFDQEKPFPINSVAGLLKNLVQIKKWVLNLISTSLDK
;
A
#
# COMPACT_ATOMS: atom_id res chain seq x y z
N MET A 1 7.99 8.10 17.90
CA MET A 1 7.25 7.07 18.65
C MET A 1 7.49 5.75 17.96
N GLU A 2 7.89 4.71 18.68
CA GLU A 2 8.22 3.41 18.09
C GLU A 2 6.95 2.74 17.54
N ASN A 3 7.05 2.07 16.37
CA ASN A 3 5.89 1.42 15.76
C ASN A 3 5.57 0.12 16.51
N GLN A 4 4.78 0.23 17.58
CA GLN A 4 4.41 -0.90 18.45
C GLN A 4 3.79 -2.07 17.68
N LEU A 5 2.99 -1.79 16.64
CA LEU A 5 2.39 -2.84 15.80
C LEU A 5 3.46 -3.61 15.03
N LEU A 6 4.46 -2.91 14.49
CA LEU A 6 5.57 -3.56 13.79
C LEU A 6 6.44 -4.37 14.76
N ASN A 7 6.71 -3.85 15.96
CA ASN A 7 7.44 -4.59 16.99
C ASN A 7 6.69 -5.84 17.43
N GLN A 8 5.38 -5.73 17.66
CA GLN A 8 4.52 -6.88 17.96
C GLN A 8 4.55 -7.89 16.81
N PHE A 9 4.46 -7.41 15.57
CA PHE A 9 4.53 -8.27 14.39
C PHE A 9 5.83 -9.08 14.37
N ASN A 10 6.98 -8.39 14.46
CA ASN A 10 8.30 -9.01 14.37
C ASN A 10 8.62 -9.98 15.51
N ASN A 11 8.18 -9.67 16.73
CA ASN A 11 8.61 -10.39 17.93
C ASN A 11 7.61 -11.47 18.40
N ILE A 12 6.33 -11.34 18.05
CA ILE A 12 5.25 -12.19 18.59
C ILE A 12 4.46 -12.83 17.45
N ILE A 13 3.94 -12.04 16.51
CA ILE A 13 2.97 -12.53 15.52
C ILE A 13 3.61 -13.55 14.58
N THR A 14 4.82 -13.26 14.08
CA THR A 14 5.52 -14.13 13.13
C THR A 14 5.84 -15.51 13.70
N THR A 15 5.95 -15.66 15.02
CA THR A 15 6.39 -16.88 15.69
C THR A 15 5.27 -17.63 16.42
N GLN A 16 4.26 -16.92 16.93
CA GLN A 16 3.24 -17.50 17.82
C GLN A 16 1.87 -17.63 17.17
N TRP A 17 1.56 -16.83 16.14
CA TRP A 17 0.20 -16.83 15.58
C TRP A 17 0.02 -17.89 14.50
N PRO A 18 -1.18 -18.52 14.44
CA PRO A 18 -1.59 -19.29 13.29
C PRO A 18 -1.43 -18.49 11.99
N SER A 19 -0.98 -19.16 10.94
CA SER A 19 -0.77 -18.54 9.64
C SER A 19 -1.12 -19.46 8.48
N THR A 20 -1.39 -18.84 7.34
CA THR A 20 -1.53 -19.51 6.04
C THR A 20 -0.65 -18.77 5.05
N GLN A 21 0.00 -19.49 4.16
CA GLN A 21 0.89 -18.91 3.16
C GLN A 21 0.54 -19.41 1.76
N ILE A 22 0.81 -18.55 0.77
CA ILE A 22 0.82 -18.89 -0.64
C ILE A 22 2.14 -18.40 -1.26
N GLU A 23 2.53 -19.01 -2.36
CA GLU A 23 3.61 -18.54 -3.21
C GLU A 23 3.11 -18.40 -4.65
N GLU A 24 3.58 -17.35 -5.32
CA GLU A 24 3.26 -17.06 -6.71
C GLU A 24 4.57 -16.81 -7.47
N SER A 25 4.78 -17.52 -8.57
CA SER A 25 5.97 -17.36 -9.41
C SER A 25 5.97 -16.02 -10.13
N TYR A 26 7.14 -15.50 -10.48
CA TYR A 26 7.24 -14.27 -11.27
C TYR A 26 6.79 -14.46 -12.72
N ASP A 27 7.11 -15.61 -13.32
CA ASP A 27 6.86 -15.95 -14.72
C ASP A 27 7.31 -14.84 -15.69
N VAL A 28 6.36 -14.03 -16.18
CA VAL A 28 6.54 -12.96 -17.16
C VAL A 28 6.71 -11.57 -16.53
N LEU A 29 6.57 -11.47 -15.21
CA LEU A 29 6.69 -10.22 -14.47
C LEU A 29 8.03 -10.13 -13.76
N THR A 30 8.49 -8.90 -13.56
CA THR A 30 9.58 -8.62 -12.65
C THR A 30 9.15 -8.82 -11.18
N PRO A 31 10.10 -9.08 -10.27
CA PRO A 31 9.83 -9.08 -8.83
C PRO A 31 9.12 -7.83 -8.32
N ARG A 32 9.47 -6.64 -8.85
CA ARG A 32 8.80 -5.38 -8.53
C ARG A 32 7.34 -5.40 -8.95
N GLU A 33 7.06 -5.74 -10.20
CA GLU A 33 5.69 -5.71 -10.73
C GLU A 33 4.76 -6.63 -9.94
N LEU A 34 5.17 -7.88 -9.71
CA LEU A 34 4.34 -8.82 -8.95
C LEU A 34 4.18 -8.38 -7.49
N PHE A 35 5.22 -7.77 -6.89
CA PHE A 35 5.13 -7.21 -5.54
C PHE A 35 4.10 -6.07 -5.47
N GLU A 36 4.11 -5.13 -6.41
CA GLU A 36 3.15 -4.01 -6.43
C GLU A 36 1.72 -4.52 -6.66
N LEU A 37 1.52 -5.48 -7.57
CA LEU A 37 0.21 -6.11 -7.79
C LEU A 37 -0.30 -6.84 -6.55
N ALA A 38 0.58 -7.56 -5.85
CA ALA A 38 0.23 -8.24 -4.60
C ALA A 38 -0.06 -7.25 -3.48
N TYR A 39 0.71 -6.17 -3.35
CA TYR A 39 0.44 -5.09 -2.42
C TYR A 39 -0.99 -4.58 -2.62
N HIS A 40 -1.32 -4.16 -3.84
CA HIS A 40 -2.66 -3.67 -4.19
C HIS A 40 -3.74 -4.72 -3.94
N THR A 41 -3.48 -6.00 -4.25
CA THR A 41 -4.45 -7.09 -4.08
C THR A 41 -4.74 -7.42 -2.63
N CYS A 42 -3.74 -7.31 -1.76
CA CYS A 42 -3.91 -7.51 -0.32
C CYS A 42 -4.43 -6.26 0.41
N ASN A 43 -4.36 -5.09 -0.22
CA ASN A 43 -4.74 -3.85 0.41
C ASN A 43 -6.25 -3.57 0.31
N SER A 44 -6.73 -2.78 1.26
CA SER A 44 -8.10 -2.27 1.25
C SER A 44 -8.19 -1.03 2.14
N VAL A 45 -9.33 -0.35 2.12
CA VAL A 45 -9.59 0.80 2.99
C VAL A 45 -9.43 0.48 4.49
N ALA A 46 -9.73 -0.77 4.89
CA ALA A 46 -9.62 -1.21 6.27
C ALA A 46 -8.21 -1.70 6.67
N MET A 47 -7.28 -1.71 5.71
CA MET A 47 -5.90 -2.13 5.91
C MET A 47 -5.01 -0.92 6.12
N ARG A 48 -4.11 -1.01 7.11
CA ARG A 48 -3.03 -0.07 7.36
C ARG A 48 -1.71 -0.72 6.98
N SER A 49 -0.93 -0.05 6.15
CA SER A 49 0.47 -0.43 5.97
C SER A 49 1.29 0.01 7.18
N ILE A 50 2.00 -0.93 7.80
CA ILE A 50 2.85 -0.66 8.96
C ILE A 50 4.34 -0.84 8.66
N LEU A 51 4.67 -1.45 7.52
CA LEU A 51 6.02 -1.58 6.97
C LEU A 51 5.96 -1.66 5.45
N ILE A 52 6.83 -0.91 4.77
CA ILE A 52 7.16 -1.11 3.37
C ILE A 52 8.67 -0.95 3.24
N LYS A 53 9.35 -1.94 2.66
CA LYS A 53 10.76 -1.89 2.30
C LYS A 53 10.89 -2.38 0.87
N LEU A 54 11.57 -1.63 0.04
CA LEU A 54 11.77 -2.02 -1.35
C LEU A 54 13.21 -2.42 -1.61
N SER A 55 13.37 -3.45 -2.44
CA SER A 55 14.66 -3.74 -3.06
C SER A 55 15.12 -2.53 -3.89
N PRO A 56 16.41 -2.17 -3.88
CA PRO A 56 16.92 -1.09 -4.73
C PRO A 56 16.88 -1.43 -6.23
N SER A 57 16.72 -2.70 -6.58
CA SER A 57 16.60 -3.16 -7.97
C SER A 57 15.21 -3.73 -8.22
N GLU A 58 14.63 -3.41 -9.38
CA GLU A 58 13.32 -3.93 -9.79
C GLU A 58 13.34 -5.43 -10.12
N ASN A 59 14.51 -5.93 -10.51
CA ASN A 59 14.72 -7.32 -10.93
C ASN A 59 15.23 -8.22 -9.79
N LYS A 60 15.27 -7.72 -8.56
CA LYS A 60 15.72 -8.51 -7.40
C LYS A 60 14.59 -8.64 -6.39
N GLY A 61 14.58 -9.80 -5.72
CA GLY A 61 13.84 -9.98 -4.47
C GLY A 61 14.29 -9.01 -3.37
N ALA A 62 13.77 -9.22 -2.16
CA ALA A 62 13.93 -8.44 -0.93
C ALA A 62 12.95 -7.27 -0.71
N SER A 63 11.98 -7.06 -1.60
CA SER A 63 10.87 -6.16 -1.28
C SER A 63 9.93 -6.83 -0.27
N GLN A 64 9.53 -6.09 0.76
CA GLN A 64 8.71 -6.58 1.86
C GLN A 64 7.65 -5.54 2.24
N ALA A 65 6.44 -6.00 2.57
CA ALA A 65 5.40 -5.15 3.14
C ALA A 65 4.62 -5.89 4.22
N VAL A 66 4.18 -5.14 5.25
CA VAL A 66 3.28 -5.66 6.29
C VAL A 66 2.04 -4.79 6.34
N LEU A 67 0.90 -5.41 6.09
CA LEU A 67 -0.43 -4.79 6.20
C LEU A 67 -1.15 -5.33 7.43
N TYR A 68 -1.84 -4.45 8.14
CA TYR A 68 -2.61 -4.76 9.34
C TYR A 68 -4.07 -4.36 9.16
N SER A 69 -4.99 -5.29 9.40
CA SER A 69 -6.44 -5.03 9.32
C SER A 69 -7.01 -4.56 10.65
N ASN A 70 -8.14 -3.85 10.60
CA ASN A 70 -8.96 -3.56 11.78
C ASN A 70 -9.48 -4.83 12.51
N THR A 71 -9.52 -5.99 11.83
CA THR A 71 -9.86 -7.30 12.43
C THR A 71 -8.67 -7.99 13.11
N LYS A 72 -7.59 -7.27 13.38
CA LYS A 72 -6.35 -7.75 14.01
C LYS A 72 -5.60 -8.83 13.22
N LYS A 73 -5.81 -8.93 11.90
CA LYS A 73 -5.06 -9.85 11.01
C LYS A 73 -3.91 -9.11 10.33
N PHE A 74 -2.80 -9.81 10.11
CA PHE A 74 -1.64 -9.30 9.40
C PHE A 74 -1.46 -10.02 8.06
N ILE A 75 -1.05 -9.28 7.03
CA ILE A 75 -0.58 -9.85 5.77
C ILE A 75 0.87 -9.39 5.58
N TYR A 76 1.76 -10.36 5.43
CA TYR A 76 3.15 -10.16 5.09
C TYR A 76 3.36 -10.55 3.63
N ILE A 77 3.92 -9.63 2.85
CA ILE A 77 4.24 -9.82 1.45
C ILE A 77 5.75 -9.75 1.32
N GLU A 78 6.36 -10.76 0.73
CA GLU A 78 7.80 -10.87 0.59
C GLU A 78 8.16 -11.33 -0.83
N ALA A 79 8.97 -10.52 -1.52
CA ALA A 79 9.59 -10.90 -2.77
C ALA A 79 10.86 -11.71 -2.47
N LEU A 80 10.85 -12.99 -2.82
CA LEU A 80 12.02 -13.87 -2.73
C LEU A 80 12.80 -13.81 -4.06
N GLU A 81 13.77 -14.69 -4.24
CA GLU A 81 14.58 -14.70 -5.46
C GLU A 81 13.77 -15.08 -6.71
N ASN A 82 12.89 -16.09 -6.60
CA ASN A 82 12.15 -16.66 -7.73
C ASN A 82 10.61 -16.58 -7.60
N THR A 83 10.11 -16.28 -6.40
CA THR A 83 8.68 -16.26 -6.11
C THR A 83 8.32 -15.09 -5.20
N LEU A 84 7.08 -14.67 -5.24
CA LEU A 84 6.48 -13.81 -4.24
C LEU A 84 5.74 -14.68 -3.22
N ARG A 85 6.05 -14.53 -1.93
CA ARG A 85 5.32 -15.16 -0.83
C ARG A 85 4.36 -14.17 -0.20
N ILE A 86 3.14 -14.64 0.08
CA ILE A 86 2.17 -13.91 0.89
C ILE A 86 1.76 -14.78 2.07
N THR A 87 2.03 -14.30 3.28
CA THR A 87 1.69 -14.98 4.53
C THR A 87 0.65 -14.16 5.29
N LYS A 88 -0.47 -14.79 5.65
CA LYS A 88 -1.52 -14.18 6.45
C LYS A 88 -1.51 -14.76 7.85
N TYR A 89 -1.32 -13.91 8.84
CA TYR A 89 -1.41 -14.25 10.26
C TYR A 89 -2.76 -13.83 10.83
N PHE A 90 -3.34 -14.68 11.67
CA PHE A 90 -4.65 -14.48 12.26
C PHE A 90 -4.68 -14.99 13.71
N PRO A 91 -5.51 -14.38 14.57
CA PRO A 91 -5.60 -14.81 15.96
C PRO A 91 -6.19 -16.22 16.05
N GLU A 92 -5.87 -16.92 17.14
CA GLU A 92 -6.48 -18.22 17.46
C GLU A 92 -8.01 -18.15 17.42
N GLY A 93 -8.65 -19.18 16.88
CA GLY A 93 -10.10 -19.21 16.67
C GLY A 93 -10.60 -18.38 15.48
N SER A 94 -9.72 -17.73 14.72
CA SER A 94 -10.04 -17.10 13.43
C SER A 94 -9.46 -17.90 12.26
N THR A 95 -9.81 -17.50 11.04
CA THR A 95 -9.37 -18.18 9.81
C THR A 95 -8.55 -17.28 8.87
N GLY A 96 -7.61 -17.94 8.19
CA GLY A 96 -6.85 -17.46 7.05
C GLY A 96 -7.53 -17.63 5.69
N ASP A 97 -8.65 -18.37 5.59
CA ASP A 97 -9.21 -18.94 4.34
C ASP A 97 -9.29 -17.98 3.16
N LYS A 98 -9.62 -16.70 3.41
CA LYS A 98 -9.65 -15.66 2.37
C LYS A 98 -8.33 -15.50 1.60
N LEU A 99 -7.19 -15.93 2.15
CA LEU A 99 -5.93 -15.93 1.41
C LEU A 99 -6.02 -16.85 0.19
N ASN A 100 -6.50 -18.07 0.37
CA ASN A 100 -6.62 -19.07 -0.69
C ASN A 100 -7.90 -18.90 -1.52
N THR A 101 -9.00 -18.46 -0.90
CA THR A 101 -10.30 -18.39 -1.59
C THR A 101 -10.58 -17.06 -2.28
N GLU A 102 -9.97 -15.96 -1.84
CA GLU A 102 -10.20 -14.61 -2.39
C GLU A 102 -8.91 -13.99 -2.95
N ILE A 103 -7.85 -13.88 -2.14
CA ILE A 103 -6.64 -13.11 -2.49
C ILE A 103 -5.83 -13.82 -3.58
N HIS A 104 -5.52 -15.10 -3.42
CA HIS A 104 -4.67 -15.83 -4.36
C HIS A 104 -5.28 -15.92 -5.76
N PRO A 105 -6.56 -16.31 -5.93
CA PRO A 105 -7.21 -16.32 -7.24
C PRO A 105 -7.24 -14.92 -7.86
N LYS A 106 -7.54 -13.89 -7.05
CA LYS A 106 -7.57 -12.51 -7.53
C LYS A 106 -6.20 -12.05 -8.02
N LEU A 107 -5.13 -12.35 -7.28
CA LEU A 107 -3.76 -12.02 -7.68
C LEU A 107 -3.40 -12.69 -9.02
N LYS A 108 -3.74 -13.98 -9.19
CA LYS A 108 -3.50 -14.69 -10.45
C LYS A 108 -4.23 -14.06 -11.64
N THR A 109 -5.50 -13.72 -11.48
CA THR A 109 -6.26 -13.02 -12.53
C THR A 109 -5.61 -11.69 -12.89
N ARG A 110 -5.28 -10.87 -11.88
CA ARG A 110 -4.65 -9.56 -12.07
C ARG A 110 -3.27 -9.67 -12.70
N LYS A 111 -2.50 -10.68 -12.33
CA LYS A 111 -1.19 -11.02 -12.91
C LYS A 111 -1.30 -11.24 -14.42
N ILE A 112 -2.25 -12.10 -14.83
CA ILE A 112 -2.50 -12.42 -16.25
C ILE A 112 -2.96 -11.17 -17.00
N LYS A 113 -3.94 -10.45 -16.44
CA LYS A 113 -4.48 -9.22 -17.04
C LYS A 113 -3.39 -8.17 -17.22
N PHE A 114 -2.65 -7.85 -16.16
CA PHE A 114 -1.53 -6.91 -16.21
C PHE A 114 -0.47 -7.34 -17.24
N ALA A 115 -0.11 -8.62 -17.31
CA ALA A 115 0.87 -9.11 -18.28
C ALA A 115 0.43 -8.89 -19.74
N SER A 116 -0.87 -8.94 -20.02
CA SER A 116 -1.45 -8.71 -21.35
C SER A 116 -1.55 -7.25 -21.77
N GLU A 117 -1.43 -6.30 -20.82
CA GLU A 117 -1.46 -4.87 -21.12
C GLU A 117 -0.19 -4.40 -21.84
N ASP A 118 -0.32 -3.30 -22.58
CA ASP A 118 0.83 -2.62 -23.19
C ASP A 118 1.73 -1.94 -22.15
N SER A 119 2.92 -1.51 -22.58
CA SER A 119 3.92 -0.92 -21.69
C SER A 119 3.49 0.40 -21.07
N ALA A 120 2.68 1.21 -21.77
CA ALA A 120 2.19 2.48 -21.26
C ALA A 120 1.17 2.22 -20.15
N MET A 121 0.21 1.31 -20.39
CA MET A 121 -0.80 0.95 -19.40
C MET A 121 -0.19 0.27 -18.16
N LYS A 122 0.81 -0.62 -18.34
CA LYS A 122 1.58 -1.19 -17.22
C LYS A 122 2.24 -0.11 -16.37
N THR A 123 2.89 0.86 -17.02
CA THR A 123 3.55 1.98 -16.35
C THR A 123 2.56 2.80 -15.53
N ASP A 124 1.39 3.10 -16.12
CA ASP A 124 0.34 3.88 -15.47
C ASP A 124 -0.26 3.15 -14.27
N LEU A 125 -0.49 1.84 -14.39
CA LEU A 125 -0.94 1.00 -13.27
C LEU A 125 0.06 0.98 -12.12
N LEU A 126 1.34 0.73 -12.41
CA LEU A 126 2.38 0.70 -11.38
C LEU A 126 2.54 2.05 -10.68
N LYS A 127 2.52 3.16 -11.44
CA LYS A 127 2.58 4.51 -10.86
C LYS A 127 1.33 4.85 -10.06
N THR A 128 0.16 4.35 -10.46
CA THR A 128 -1.07 4.52 -9.67
C THR A 128 -1.01 3.71 -8.36
N ILE A 129 -0.45 2.49 -8.38
CA ILE A 129 -0.19 1.69 -7.16
C ILE A 129 0.87 2.39 -6.28
N LEU A 130 1.85 3.07 -6.86
CA LEU A 130 2.79 3.91 -6.09
C LEU A 130 2.04 5.01 -5.31
N VAL A 131 1.05 5.67 -5.93
CA VAL A 131 0.22 6.66 -5.22
C VAL A 131 -0.49 6.02 -4.03
N GLU A 132 -1.12 4.85 -4.21
CA GLU A 132 -1.76 4.09 -3.12
C GLU A 132 -0.80 3.85 -1.94
N ARG A 133 0.40 3.36 -2.23
CA ARG A 133 1.42 3.12 -1.20
C ARG A 133 1.88 4.38 -0.50
N LYS A 134 2.04 5.50 -1.22
CA LYS A 134 2.45 6.78 -0.64
C LYS A 134 1.39 7.34 0.29
N LEU A 135 0.11 7.14 -0.03
CA LEU A 135 -1.00 7.46 0.86
C LEU A 135 -0.97 6.61 2.14
N ASP A 136 -0.64 5.32 2.02
CA ASP A 136 -0.50 4.42 3.16
C ASP A 136 0.70 4.76 4.05
N GLU A 137 1.85 5.07 3.44
CA GLU A 137 3.05 5.54 4.12
C GLU A 137 2.75 6.83 4.90
N CYS A 138 2.10 7.81 4.25
CA CYS A 138 1.64 9.04 4.88
C CYS A 138 0.71 8.74 6.07
N SER A 139 -0.28 7.86 5.88
CA SER A 139 -1.21 7.47 6.95
C SER A 139 -0.47 6.86 8.13
N ASN A 140 0.56 6.04 7.87
CA ASN A 140 1.38 5.44 8.92
C ASN A 140 2.16 6.49 9.71
N PHE A 141 2.81 7.46 9.05
CA PHE A 141 3.51 8.56 9.72
C PHE A 141 2.59 9.41 10.58
N VAL A 142 1.39 9.72 10.08
CA VAL A 142 0.38 10.49 10.81
C VAL A 142 -0.08 9.77 12.07
N VAL A 143 -0.36 8.46 12.00
CA VAL A 143 -0.76 7.67 13.18
C VAL A 143 0.38 7.55 14.20
N LEU A 144 1.62 7.39 13.74
CA LEU A 144 2.80 7.33 14.61
C LEU A 144 3.20 8.70 15.17
N LYS A 145 2.55 9.77 14.71
CA LYS A 145 2.92 11.17 15.01
C LYS A 145 4.40 11.39 14.73
N ASP A 146 4.88 10.90 13.59
CA ASP A 146 6.24 11.13 13.13
C ASP A 146 6.45 12.62 12.83
N ILE A 147 7.68 13.02 12.52
CA ILE A 147 7.99 14.43 12.27
C ILE A 147 7.23 14.97 11.05
N ASN A 148 6.81 16.23 11.13
CA ASN A 148 6.03 16.90 10.08
C ASN A 148 6.71 16.83 8.71
N ARG A 149 8.05 16.91 8.66
CA ARG A 149 8.82 16.77 7.43
C ARG A 149 8.52 15.48 6.65
N LYS A 150 8.42 14.34 7.34
CA LYS A 150 8.11 13.04 6.69
C LYS A 150 6.69 13.00 6.16
N VAL A 151 5.73 13.56 6.92
CA VAL A 151 4.34 13.65 6.49
C VAL A 151 4.22 14.56 5.25
N TYR A 152 4.90 15.71 5.26
CA TYR A 152 4.95 16.64 4.13
C TYR A 152 5.48 15.96 2.86
N PHE A 153 6.63 15.29 2.93
CA PHE A 153 7.20 14.60 1.78
C PHE A 153 6.31 13.45 1.29
N ALA A 154 5.71 12.66 2.19
CA ALA A 154 4.81 11.58 1.77
C ALA A 154 3.57 12.10 1.02
N ILE A 155 3.01 13.25 1.43
CA ILE A 155 1.93 13.93 0.70
C ILE A 155 2.43 14.45 -0.66
N GLY A 156 3.61 15.07 -0.68
CA GLY A 156 4.25 15.58 -1.90
C GLY A 156 4.46 14.48 -2.93
N ASP A 157 5.09 13.37 -2.53
CA ASP A 157 5.33 12.20 -3.38
C ASP A 157 4.03 11.64 -3.97
N ALA A 158 2.97 11.51 -3.15
CA ALA A 158 1.67 11.04 -3.62
C ALA A 158 1.05 12.00 -4.65
N ARG A 159 1.13 13.31 -4.39
CA ARG A 159 0.60 14.36 -5.26
C ARG A 159 1.32 14.40 -6.61
N GLU A 160 2.65 14.43 -6.57
CA GLU A 160 3.50 14.49 -7.77
C GLU A 160 3.35 13.24 -8.62
N SER A 161 3.38 12.06 -7.99
CA SER A 161 3.17 10.79 -8.69
C SER A 161 1.78 10.74 -9.34
N ALA A 162 0.74 11.22 -8.67
CA ALA A 162 -0.61 11.26 -9.22
C ALA A 162 -0.76 12.27 -10.36
N ALA A 163 0.01 13.36 -10.39
CA ALA A 163 -0.13 14.43 -11.37
C ALA A 163 0.42 14.09 -12.75
N VAL A 164 1.25 13.05 -12.85
CA VAL A 164 1.99 12.68 -14.07
C VAL A 164 1.53 11.36 -14.69
N VAL A 165 0.40 10.81 -14.22
CA VAL A 165 -0.12 9.52 -14.67
C VAL A 165 -1.44 9.73 -15.43
N PRO A 166 -1.48 9.51 -16.75
CA PRO A 166 -2.70 9.64 -17.56
C PRO A 166 -3.89 8.88 -16.99
N LEU A 167 -3.72 7.59 -16.66
CA LEU A 167 -4.75 6.77 -16.01
C LEU A 167 -5.38 7.44 -14.77
N PHE A 168 -4.58 8.18 -14.01
CA PHE A 168 -5.03 8.91 -12.83
C PHE A 168 -5.71 10.23 -13.21
N MET A 169 -5.05 11.04 -14.03
CA MET A 169 -5.46 12.42 -14.33
C MET A 169 -6.72 12.50 -15.18
N GLU A 170 -6.95 11.50 -16.03
CA GLU A 170 -8.14 11.42 -16.88
C GLU A 170 -9.35 10.84 -16.13
N ALA A 171 -9.14 10.23 -14.96
CA ALA A 171 -10.21 9.64 -14.17
C ALA A 171 -11.08 10.70 -13.47
N GLU A 172 -12.39 10.42 -13.40
CA GLU A 172 -13.34 11.29 -12.72
C GLU A 172 -12.97 11.47 -11.25
N GLY A 173 -12.83 12.72 -10.81
CA GLY A 173 -12.48 13.07 -9.43
C GLY A 173 -10.99 13.28 -9.18
N ALA A 174 -10.12 13.10 -10.18
CA ALA A 174 -8.67 13.34 -10.05
C ALA A 174 -8.33 14.76 -9.55
N SER A 175 -9.06 15.76 -10.06
CA SER A 175 -8.90 17.17 -9.65
C SER A 175 -9.20 17.40 -8.16
N LEU A 176 -10.20 16.70 -7.61
CA LEU A 176 -10.54 16.76 -6.18
C LEU A 176 -9.46 16.11 -5.32
N VAL A 177 -8.90 14.99 -5.77
CA VAL A 177 -7.78 14.33 -5.09
C VAL A 177 -6.55 15.25 -5.08
N GLN A 178 -6.18 15.81 -6.23
CA GLN A 178 -5.06 16.76 -6.34
C GLN A 178 -5.26 17.98 -5.44
N LEU A 179 -6.46 18.55 -5.42
CA LEU A 179 -6.81 19.67 -4.53
C LEU A 179 -6.69 19.30 -3.05
N ALA A 180 -7.18 18.12 -2.66
CA ALA A 180 -7.12 17.64 -1.28
C ALA A 180 -5.67 17.43 -0.82
N LEU A 181 -4.84 16.78 -1.64
CA LEU A 181 -3.41 16.59 -1.35
C LEU A 181 -2.68 17.93 -1.27
N ASN A 182 -2.96 18.85 -2.20
CA ASN A 182 -2.35 20.19 -2.19
C ASN A 182 -2.71 20.98 -0.93
N LYS A 183 -3.98 20.97 -0.50
CA LYS A 183 -4.43 21.66 0.73
C LYS A 183 -3.70 21.12 1.96
N TRP A 184 -3.57 19.80 2.08
CA TRP A 184 -2.85 19.21 3.20
C TRP A 184 -1.35 19.48 3.13
N MET A 185 -0.74 19.41 1.96
CA MET A 185 0.67 19.76 1.78
C MET A 185 0.95 21.19 2.24
N SER A 186 0.13 22.16 1.82
CA SER A 186 0.25 23.55 2.27
C SER A 186 0.04 23.71 3.77
N ALA A 187 -0.92 22.99 4.36
CA ALA A 187 -1.15 23.03 5.81
C ALA A 187 0.06 22.49 6.58
N VAL A 188 0.58 21.32 6.20
CA VAL A 188 1.74 20.70 6.87
C VAL A 188 3.01 21.54 6.70
N GLN A 189 3.15 22.26 5.58
CA GLN A 189 4.27 23.18 5.36
C GLN A 189 4.35 24.29 6.43
N THR A 190 3.22 24.73 6.99
CA THR A 190 3.19 25.75 8.04
C THR A 190 3.58 25.23 9.43
N PHE A 191 3.64 23.90 9.60
CA PHE A 191 4.03 23.30 10.86
C PHE A 191 5.56 23.36 11.04
N ASP A 192 6.01 23.26 12.28
CA ASP A 192 7.43 23.08 12.60
C ASP A 192 7.89 21.69 12.15
N GLN A 193 8.79 21.65 11.16
CA GLN A 193 9.11 20.44 10.40
C GLN A 193 9.79 19.34 11.23
N GLU A 194 10.48 19.71 12.31
CA GLU A 194 11.15 18.77 13.21
C GLU A 194 10.29 18.36 14.41
N LYS A 195 9.08 18.91 14.54
CA LYS A 195 8.14 18.50 15.60
C LYS A 195 7.24 17.34 15.16
N PRO A 196 6.74 16.54 16.12
CA PRO A 196 5.73 15.52 15.86
C PRO A 196 4.48 16.09 15.19
N PHE A 197 3.83 15.26 14.36
CA PHE A 197 2.57 15.63 13.73
C PHE A 197 1.49 15.96 14.78
N PRO A 198 0.78 17.11 14.65
CA PRO A 198 -0.08 17.60 15.71
C PRO A 198 -1.36 16.76 15.86
N ILE A 199 -1.67 16.38 17.09
CA ILE A 199 -2.74 15.42 17.43
C ILE A 199 -4.10 15.87 16.92
N ASN A 200 -4.41 17.16 17.00
CA ASN A 200 -5.66 17.75 16.53
C ASN A 200 -5.85 17.64 15.00
N SER A 201 -4.77 17.47 14.23
CA SER A 201 -4.81 17.37 12.77
C SER A 201 -4.87 15.93 12.27
N VAL A 202 -4.59 14.94 13.14
CA VAL A 202 -4.55 13.50 12.79
C VAL A 202 -5.86 13.04 12.17
N ALA A 203 -6.98 13.30 12.84
CA ALA A 203 -8.29 12.84 12.37
C ALA A 203 -8.69 13.45 11.02
N GLY A 204 -8.36 14.73 10.81
CA GLY A 204 -8.64 15.44 9.56
C GLY A 204 -7.88 14.83 8.38
N LEU A 205 -6.56 14.66 8.52
CA LEU A 205 -5.72 14.15 7.45
C LEU A 205 -6.05 12.70 7.14
N LEU A 206 -6.18 11.84 8.16
CA LEU A 206 -6.53 10.43 7.96
C LEU A 206 -7.87 10.27 7.26
N LYS A 207 -8.88 11.10 7.57
CA LYS A 207 -10.17 11.08 6.87
C LYS A 207 -10.00 11.32 5.37
N ASN A 208 -9.21 12.31 4.97
CA ASN A 208 -8.98 12.58 3.54
C ASN A 208 -8.12 11.49 2.89
N LEU A 209 -7.05 11.02 3.55
CA LEU A 209 -6.22 9.93 3.00
C LEU A 209 -7.03 8.65 2.78
N VAL A 210 -7.95 8.31 3.69
CA VAL A 210 -8.87 7.16 3.54
C VAL A 210 -9.80 7.32 2.34
N GLN A 211 -10.37 8.52 2.13
CA GLN A 211 -11.23 8.80 0.98
C GLN A 211 -10.47 8.69 -0.34
N ILE A 212 -9.26 9.28 -0.39
CA ILE A 212 -8.40 9.21 -1.57
C ILE A 212 -7.97 7.75 -1.82
N LYS A 213 -7.53 7.02 -0.80
CA LYS A 213 -7.17 5.61 -0.90
C LYS A 213 -8.31 4.77 -1.48
N LYS A 214 -9.55 4.99 -1.00
CA LYS A 214 -10.72 4.29 -1.56
C LYS A 214 -10.89 4.55 -3.05
N TRP A 215 -10.73 5.81 -3.47
CA TRP A 215 -10.82 6.20 -4.87
C TRP A 215 -9.71 5.57 -5.72
N VAL A 216 -8.45 5.63 -5.25
CA VAL A 216 -7.28 5.03 -5.95
C VAL A 216 -7.42 3.52 -6.08
N LEU A 217 -7.82 2.83 -5.01
CA LEU A 217 -8.05 1.39 -5.03
C LEU A 217 -9.10 0.99 -6.08
N ASN A 218 -10.18 1.77 -6.18
CA ASN A 218 -11.24 1.53 -7.17
C ASN A 218 -10.76 1.81 -8.60
N LEU A 219 -9.95 2.85 -8.81
CA LEU A 219 -9.36 3.16 -10.11
C LEU A 219 -8.50 1.99 -10.62
N ILE A 220 -7.55 1.53 -9.80
CA ILE A 220 -6.66 0.40 -10.16
C ILE A 220 -7.49 -0.88 -10.38
N SER A 221 -8.44 -1.17 -9.48
CA SER A 221 -9.28 -2.37 -9.59
C SER A 221 -10.16 -2.33 -10.84
N THR A 222 -10.63 -1.16 -11.27
CA THR A 222 -11.41 -1.01 -12.50
C THR A 222 -10.61 -1.39 -13.73
N SER A 223 -9.31 -1.12 -13.74
CA SER A 223 -8.41 -1.46 -14.84
C SER A 223 -7.92 -2.91 -14.81
N LEU A 224 -7.82 -3.52 -13.62
CA LEU A 224 -7.29 -4.88 -13.44
C LEU A 224 -8.36 -5.97 -13.35
N ASP A 225 -9.59 -5.62 -12.95
CA ASP A 225 -10.67 -6.58 -12.68
C ASP A 225 -11.82 -6.52 -13.72
N LYS A 226 -11.81 -5.56 -14.66
CA LYS A 226 -12.72 -5.51 -15.82
C LYS A 226 -12.04 -6.03 -17.08
#